data_AF-A0A966D404-F1
#
_entry.id   AF-A0A966D404-F1
#
_cell.length_a   1.000
_cell.length_b   1.000
_cell.length_c   1.000
_cell.angle_alpha   90.00
_cell.angle_beta   90.00
_cell.angle_gamma   90.00
#
_symmetry.space_group_name_H-M   'P 1'
#
loop_
_entity.id
_entity.type
_entity.pdbx_description
1 polymer ?
#
loop_
_entity_poly.entity_id
_entity_poly.type
_entity_poly.pdbx_seq_one_letter_code
_entity_poly.pdbx_strand_id
1 'polypeptide(L)'
;TIPLGIYWNLPPLQVMLLALIGSYLPVPFLLLFFRKALNWLRTFPKLSRLTGFIDQKVQKNVHRFEKSSELALIIFVAIPLPGTGLWTGSAVASFLGFNLKKSLVCIMLGGIISAVALTLLSVFVKSGIALF
;
A
#
# COMPACT_ATOMS: atom_id res chain seq x y z
N THR A 1 1.21 10.88 12.08
CA THR A 1 0.07 10.80 11.15
C THR A 1 -0.26 12.18 10.63
N ILE A 2 -0.59 12.32 9.35
CA ILE A 2 -0.79 13.62 8.68
C ILE A 2 -1.88 14.50 9.36
N PRO A 3 -3.07 13.97 9.68
CA PRO A 3 -4.13 14.79 10.30
C PRO A 3 -3.70 15.35 11.67
N LEU A 4 -2.98 14.56 12.46
CA LEU A 4 -2.53 14.93 13.80
C LEU A 4 -1.50 16.06 13.78
N GLY A 5 -0.54 16.02 12.83
CA GLY A 5 0.46 17.07 12.69
C GLY A 5 -0.15 18.40 12.23
N ILE A 6 -1.14 18.36 11.34
CA ILE A 6 -1.87 19.54 10.88
C ILE A 6 -2.72 20.13 12.01
N TYR A 7 -3.31 19.28 12.86
CA TYR A 7 -4.02 19.70 14.06
C TYR A 7 -3.09 20.42 15.06
N TRP A 8 -1.85 19.94 15.24
CA TRP A 8 -0.83 20.59 16.07
C TRP A 8 -0.13 21.80 15.43
N ASN A 9 -0.70 22.38 14.37
CA ASN A 9 -0.17 23.55 13.66
C ASN A 9 1.24 23.37 13.08
N LEU A 10 1.70 22.13 12.87
CA LEU A 10 2.96 21.88 12.19
C LEU A 10 2.83 22.19 10.69
N PRO A 11 3.92 22.64 10.04
CA PRO A 11 3.92 22.92 8.60
C PRO A 11 3.51 21.66 7.80
N PRO A 12 2.42 21.72 7.01
CA PRO A 12 1.84 20.54 6.35
C PRO A 12 2.82 19.76 5.49
N LEU A 13 3.72 20.46 4.80
CA LEU A 13 4.73 19.85 3.94
C LEU A 13 5.72 18.97 4.73
N GLN A 14 6.21 19.45 5.88
CA GLN A 14 7.15 18.70 6.71
C GLN A 14 6.46 17.46 7.30
N VAL A 15 5.23 17.62 7.79
CA VAL A 15 4.43 16.50 8.31
C VAL A 15 4.19 15.45 7.24
N MET A 16 3.82 15.87 6.02
CA MET A 16 3.61 14.98 4.89
C MET A 16 4.88 14.20 4.56
N LEU A 17 6.03 14.86 4.42
CA LEU A 17 7.30 14.21 4.09
C LEU A 17 7.74 13.23 5.18
N LEU A 18 7.69 13.64 6.45
CA LEU A 18 8.05 12.76 7.57
C LEU A 18 7.12 11.55 7.67
N ALA A 19 5.81 11.74 7.50
CA ALA A 19 4.85 10.65 7.51
C ALA A 19 5.05 9.69 6.33
N LEU A 20 5.35 10.21 5.15
CA LEU A 20 5.62 9.43 3.94
C LEU A 20 6.88 8.58 4.11
N ILE A 21 8.00 9.20 4.51
CA ILE A 21 9.29 8.52 4.70
C ILE A 21 9.17 7.45 5.80
N GLY A 22 8.55 7.80 6.93
CA GLY A 22 8.31 6.85 8.02
C GLY A 22 7.43 5.67 7.60
N SER A 23 6.48 5.89 6.69
CA SER A 23 5.62 4.83 6.16
C SER A 23 6.32 3.96 5.12
N TYR A 24 7.29 4.50 4.38
CA TYR A 24 8.06 3.77 3.37
C TYR A 24 9.14 2.86 3.93
N LEU A 25 9.77 3.27 5.03
CA LEU A 25 10.82 2.50 5.67
C LEU A 25 10.44 1.02 5.93
N PRO A 26 9.25 0.69 6.47
CA PRO A 26 8.86 -0.70 6.71
C PRO A 26 8.41 -1.47 5.46
N VAL A 27 8.06 -0.80 4.35
CA VAL A 27 7.43 -1.45 3.17
C VAL A 27 8.30 -2.56 2.54
N PRO A 28 9.61 -2.36 2.29
CA PRO A 28 10.47 -3.43 1.77
C PRO A 28 10.50 -4.64 2.71
N PHE A 29 10.53 -4.39 4.02
CA PHE A 29 10.55 -5.45 5.02
C PHE A 29 9.22 -6.20 5.08
N LEU A 30 8.09 -5.49 5.05
CA LEU A 30 6.73 -6.05 4.98
C LEU A 30 6.55 -6.95 3.76
N LEU A 31 6.95 -6.49 2.57
CA LEU A 31 6.86 -7.28 1.34
C LEU A 31 7.67 -8.59 1.43
N LEU A 32 8.88 -8.53 1.98
CA LEU A 32 9.69 -9.73 2.19
C LEU A 32 9.08 -10.65 3.24
N PHE A 33 8.60 -10.09 4.35
CA PHE A 33 7.97 -10.83 5.43
C PHE A 33 6.72 -11.58 4.96
N PHE A 34 5.81 -10.90 4.26
CA PHE A 34 4.58 -11.52 3.74
C PHE A 34 4.88 -12.59 2.68
N ARG A 35 5.84 -12.35 1.78
CA ARG A 35 6.27 -13.39 0.83
C ARG A 35 6.85 -14.62 1.54
N LYS A 36 7.67 -14.41 2.56
CA LYS A 36 8.26 -15.52 3.34
C LYS A 36 7.19 -16.26 4.13
N ALA A 37 6.25 -15.54 4.75
CA ALA A 37 5.10 -16.12 5.43
C ALA A 37 4.23 -16.94 4.46
N LEU A 38 3.98 -16.43 3.25
CA LEU A 38 3.22 -17.15 2.22
C LEU A 38 3.96 -18.41 1.74
N ASN A 39 5.27 -18.33 1.52
CA ASN A 39 6.09 -19.48 1.14
C ASN A 39 6.15 -20.53 2.24
N TRP A 40 6.20 -20.11 3.50
CA TRP A 40 6.10 -21.01 4.63
C TRP A 40 4.71 -21.66 4.70
N LEU A 41 3.65 -20.90 4.44
CA LEU A 41 2.29 -21.44 4.38
C LEU A 41 2.10 -22.48 3.26
N ARG A 42 2.84 -22.34 2.14
CA ARG A 42 2.89 -23.34 1.05
C ARG A 42 3.49 -24.67 1.47
N THR A 43 4.33 -24.72 2.51
CA THR A 43 4.89 -26.00 3.01
C THR A 43 3.88 -26.85 3.79
N PHE A 44 2.70 -26.32 4.13
CA PHE A 44 1.64 -27.12 4.75
C PHE A 44 0.78 -27.82 3.69
N PRO A 45 0.72 -29.17 3.68
CA PRO A 45 0.06 -29.95 2.63
C PRO A 45 -1.47 -29.73 2.54
N LYS A 46 -2.12 -29.20 3.57
CA LYS A 46 -3.54 -28.82 3.54
C LYS A 46 -3.80 -27.53 2.75
N LEU A 47 -2.83 -26.62 2.66
CA LEU A 47 -2.96 -25.35 1.94
C LEU A 47 -2.31 -25.36 0.55
N SER A 48 -1.55 -26.42 0.23
CA SER A 48 -0.88 -26.60 -1.07
C SER A 48 -1.84 -26.58 -2.25
N ARG A 49 -3.07 -27.09 -2.08
CA ARG A 49 -4.14 -27.00 -3.10
C ARG A 49 -4.53 -25.55 -3.36
N LEU A 50 -4.74 -24.75 -2.31
CA LEU A 50 -5.17 -23.35 -2.44
C LEU A 50 -4.08 -22.52 -3.13
N THR A 51 -2.83 -22.71 -2.73
CA THR A 51 -1.68 -22.02 -3.34
C THR A 51 -1.42 -22.50 -4.76
N GLY A 52 -1.65 -23.78 -5.08
CA GLY A 52 -1.57 -24.32 -6.43
C GLY A 52 -2.68 -23.81 -7.36
N PHE A 53 -3.91 -23.63 -6.85
CA PHE A 53 -4.99 -22.98 -7.58
C PHE A 53 -4.71 -21.49 -7.84
N ILE A 54 -4.18 -20.78 -6.84
CA ILE A 54 -3.75 -19.39 -6.99
C ILE A 54 -2.60 -19.31 -8.01
N ASP A 55 -1.56 -20.13 -7.88
CA ASP A 55 -0.41 -20.13 -8.79
C ASP A 55 -0.80 -20.50 -10.22
N GLN A 56 -1.69 -21.48 -10.45
CA GLN A 56 -2.19 -21.80 -11.80
C GLN A 56 -2.99 -20.66 -12.41
N LYS A 57 -3.81 -19.96 -11.61
CA LYS A 57 -4.67 -18.87 -12.10
C LYS A 57 -3.88 -17.58 -12.31
N VAL A 58 -2.86 -17.36 -11.49
CA VAL A 58 -1.85 -16.30 -11.62
C VAL A 58 -1.00 -16.58 -12.87
N GLN A 59 -0.34 -17.73 -12.99
CA GLN A 59 0.49 -18.10 -14.15
C GLN A 59 -0.27 -18.05 -15.49
N LYS A 60 -1.55 -18.47 -15.54
CA LYS A 60 -2.37 -18.38 -16.77
C LYS A 60 -2.71 -16.96 -17.21
N ASN A 61 -2.64 -15.96 -16.31
CA ASN A 61 -3.11 -14.60 -16.58
C ASN A 61 -2.08 -13.48 -16.33
N VAL A 62 -0.91 -13.78 -15.74
CA VAL A 62 0.15 -12.82 -15.40
C VAL A 62 0.58 -11.97 -16.59
N HIS A 63 0.84 -12.58 -17.75
CA HIS A 63 1.30 -11.80 -18.91
C HIS A 63 0.23 -10.92 -19.56
N ARG A 64 -1.07 -11.25 -19.39
CA ARG A 64 -2.15 -10.48 -20.02
C ARG A 64 -2.73 -9.39 -19.10
N PHE A 65 -2.43 -9.42 -17.80
CA PHE A 65 -3.01 -8.52 -16.80
C PHE A 65 -1.99 -7.81 -15.88
N GLU A 66 -0.68 -7.93 -16.10
CA GLU A 66 0.33 -7.28 -15.24
C GLU A 66 0.14 -5.76 -15.12
N LYS A 67 -0.11 -5.04 -16.23
CA LYS A 67 -0.36 -3.58 -16.18
C LYS A 67 -1.63 -3.20 -15.42
N SER A 68 -2.73 -3.92 -15.61
CA SER A 68 -3.98 -3.64 -14.89
C SER A 68 -3.87 -3.94 -13.40
N SER A 69 -3.05 -4.94 -13.04
CA SER A 69 -2.82 -5.35 -11.66
C SER A 69 -1.95 -4.35 -10.89
N GLU A 70 -0.93 -3.79 -11.56
CA GLU A 70 -0.08 -2.71 -11.03
C GLU A 70 -0.91 -1.43 -10.80
N LEU A 71 -1.73 -1.03 -11.78
CA LEU A 71 -2.62 0.13 -11.64
C LEU A 71 -3.66 -0.06 -10.53
N ALA A 72 -4.26 -1.25 -10.43
CA ALA A 72 -5.20 -1.55 -9.35
C ALA A 72 -4.55 -1.42 -7.97
N LEU A 73 -3.29 -1.86 -7.82
CA LEU A 73 -2.54 -1.73 -6.57
C LEU A 73 -2.23 -0.26 -6.26
N ILE A 74 -1.83 0.53 -7.26
CA ILE A 74 -1.61 1.97 -7.09
C ILE A 74 -2.89 2.64 -6.62
N ILE A 75 -4.02 2.40 -7.29
CA ILE A 75 -5.33 2.98 -6.94
C ILE A 75 -5.74 2.54 -5.54
N PHE A 76 -5.58 1.26 -5.20
CA PHE A 76 -5.90 0.73 -3.88
C PHE A 76 -5.14 1.43 -2.75
N VAL A 77 -3.85 1.70 -2.95
CA VAL A 77 -3.03 2.43 -1.97
C VAL A 77 -3.29 3.93 -1.99
N ALA A 78 -3.61 4.49 -3.16
CA ALA A 78 -3.83 5.92 -3.37
C ALA A 78 -5.07 6.45 -2.65
N ILE A 79 -6.13 5.64 -2.53
CA ILE A 79 -7.33 6.06 -1.80
C ILE A 79 -7.02 6.05 -0.29
N PRO A 80 -7.10 7.20 0.41
CA PRO A 80 -6.80 7.28 1.83
C PRO A 80 -7.98 6.78 2.68
N LEU A 81 -8.33 5.49 2.59
CA LEU A 81 -9.32 4.87 3.48
C LEU A 81 -8.64 4.36 4.76
N PRO A 82 -9.35 4.35 5.90
CA PRO A 82 -8.87 3.65 7.09
C PRO A 82 -8.68 2.17 6.76
N GLY A 83 -7.42 1.71 6.80
CA GLY A 83 -7.05 0.33 6.49
C GLY A 83 -6.56 0.08 5.06
N THR A 84 -6.78 0.98 4.10
CA THR A 84 -6.09 0.93 2.80
C THR A 84 -4.83 1.78 2.87
N GLY A 85 -3.69 1.15 2.69
CA GLY A 85 -2.42 1.84 2.82
C GLY A 85 -1.27 0.96 2.41
N LEU A 86 -0.07 1.43 2.72
CA LEU A 86 1.15 0.77 2.28
C LEU A 86 1.31 -0.64 2.88
N TRP A 87 0.79 -0.84 4.08
CA TRP A 87 0.90 -2.06 4.87
C TRP A 87 0.01 -3.16 4.29
N THR A 88 -1.27 -2.83 4.04
CA THR A 88 -2.23 -3.72 3.37
C THR A 88 -1.90 -3.90 1.89
N GLY A 89 -1.45 -2.85 1.19
CA GLY A 89 -0.93 -2.94 -0.17
C GLY A 89 0.26 -3.90 -0.28
N SER A 90 1.17 -3.89 0.70
CA SER A 90 2.30 -4.84 0.77
C SER A 90 1.83 -6.28 0.95
N ALA A 91 0.82 -6.50 1.80
CA ALA A 91 0.23 -7.82 1.98
C ALA A 91 -0.44 -8.31 0.68
N VAL A 92 -1.30 -7.49 0.07
CA VAL A 92 -2.01 -7.80 -1.18
C VAL A 92 -1.02 -8.11 -2.32
N ALA A 93 -0.01 -7.27 -2.50
CA ALA A 93 1.02 -7.48 -3.52
C ALA A 93 1.79 -8.79 -3.30
N SER A 94 2.06 -9.14 -2.04
CA SER A 94 2.74 -10.39 -1.69
C SER A 94 1.86 -11.62 -1.89
N PHE A 95 0.56 -11.54 -1.56
CA PHE A 95 -0.41 -12.62 -1.77
C PHE A 95 -0.69 -12.89 -3.24
N LEU A 96 -0.76 -11.84 -4.06
CA LEU A 96 -0.95 -11.95 -5.50
C LEU A 96 0.34 -12.32 -6.25
N GLY A 97 1.46 -12.46 -5.54
CA GLY A 97 2.74 -12.88 -6.13
C GLY A 97 3.41 -11.82 -7.01
N PHE A 98 3.03 -10.54 -6.89
CA PHE A 98 3.58 -9.48 -7.73
C PHE A 98 5.06 -9.29 -7.49
N ASN A 99 5.85 -9.08 -8.55
CA ASN A 99 7.28 -8.81 -8.48
C ASN A 99 7.64 -7.78 -7.39
N LEU A 100 8.61 -8.10 -6.52
CA LEU A 100 9.01 -7.26 -5.37
C LEU A 100 9.30 -5.81 -5.76
N LYS A 101 10.15 -5.63 -6.79
CA LYS A 101 10.56 -4.30 -7.27
C LYS A 101 9.37 -3.50 -7.80
N LYS A 102 8.51 -4.14 -8.60
CA LYS A 102 7.32 -3.48 -9.15
C LYS A 102 6.31 -3.12 -8.05
N SER A 103 6.10 -4.03 -7.10
CA SER A 103 5.22 -3.83 -5.94
C SER A 103 5.69 -2.65 -5.10
N LEU A 104 7.00 -2.56 -4.84
CA LEU A 104 7.60 -1.40 -4.19
C LEU A 104 7.25 -0.12 -4.94
N VAL A 105 7.56 -0.03 -6.23
CA VAL A 105 7.27 1.17 -7.03
C VAL A 105 5.77 1.53 -6.99
N CYS A 106 4.88 0.55 -7.15
CA CYS A 106 3.43 0.78 -7.10
C CYS A 106 2.95 1.32 -5.74
N ILE A 107 3.43 0.72 -4.65
CA ILE A 107 3.06 1.13 -3.29
C ILE A 107 3.63 2.52 -2.97
N MET A 108 4.85 2.82 -3.43
CA MET A 108 5.45 4.15 -3.29
C MET A 108 4.66 5.19 -4.09
N LEU A 109 4.29 4.91 -5.34
CA LEU A 109 3.49 5.84 -6.14
C LEU A 109 2.11 6.09 -5.52
N GLY A 110 1.41 5.02 -5.12
CA GLY A 110 0.14 5.13 -4.41
C GLY A 110 0.27 5.89 -3.09
N GLY A 111 1.35 5.67 -2.34
CA GLY A 111 1.64 6.36 -1.08
C GLY A 111 1.82 7.87 -1.25
N ILE A 112 2.50 8.31 -2.32
CA ILE A 112 2.62 9.75 -2.64
C ILE A 112 1.25 10.35 -2.89
N ILE A 113 0.44 9.70 -3.74
CA ILE A 113 -0.91 10.18 -4.09
C ILE A 113 -1.78 10.25 -2.84
N SER A 114 -1.77 9.21 -2.00
CA SER A 114 -2.50 9.15 -0.74
C SER A 114 -2.08 10.25 0.23
N ALA A 115 -0.78 10.50 0.38
CA ALA A 115 -0.26 11.54 1.26
C ALA A 115 -0.63 12.94 0.79
N VAL A 116 -0.56 13.22 -0.52
CA VAL A 116 -1.00 14.49 -1.09
C VAL A 116 -2.50 14.69 -0.89
N ALA A 117 -3.32 13.69 -1.24
CA ALA A 117 -4.78 13.75 -1.08
C ALA A 117 -5.18 13.96 0.38
N LEU A 118 -4.57 13.22 1.32
CA LEU A 118 -4.86 13.33 2.75
C LEU A 118 -4.41 14.69 3.33
N THR A 119 -3.29 15.23 2.85
CA THR A 119 -2.80 16.56 3.25
C THR A 119 -3.77 17.64 2.79
N LEU A 120 -4.21 17.61 1.53
CA LEU A 120 -5.20 18.54 0.99
C LEU A 120 -6.52 18.46 1.75
N LEU A 121 -7.02 17.24 1.99
CA LEU A 121 -8.25 17.02 2.74
C LEU A 121 -8.15 17.57 4.17
N SER A 122 -7.03 17.32 4.84
CA SER A 122 -6.80 17.77 6.23
C SER A 122 -6.69 19.30 6.33
N VAL A 123 -6.03 19.95 5.38
CA VAL A 123 -5.94 21.42 5.32
C VAL A 123 -7.30 22.03 5.04
N PHE A 124 -8.06 21.47 4.08
CA PHE A 124 -9.41 21.95 3.75
C PHE A 124 -10.36 21.83 4.95
N VAL A 125 -10.37 20.68 5.62
CA VAL A 125 -11.18 20.47 6.83
C VAL A 125 -10.81 21.46 7.94
N LYS A 126 -9.51 21.67 8.20
CA LYS A 126 -9.05 22.65 9.20
C LYS A 126 -9.49 24.07 8.86
N SER A 127 -9.38 24.47 7.60
CA SER A 127 -9.82 25.79 7.14
C SER A 127 -11.33 25.98 7.26
N GLY A 128 -12.12 24.93 6.99
CA GLY A 128 -13.57 24.96 7.17
C GLY A 128 -13.99 25.07 8.63
N ILE A 129 -13.32 24.35 9.53
CA ILE A 129 -13.58 24.44 10.97
C ILE A 129 -13.21 25.82 11.52
N ALA A 130 -12.15 26.45 11.01
CA ALA A 130 -11.73 27.79 11.44
C ALA A 130 -12.70 28.92 11.03
N LEU A 131 -13.67 28.64 10.16
CA LEU A 131 -14.70 29.60 9.72
C LEU A 131 -15.99 29.53 10.57
N PHE A 132 -16.12 28.54 11.46
CA PHE A 132 -17.24 28.37 12.39
C PHE A 132 -16.78 28.65 13.83
#